data_AF-A0A923KTT0-F1
#
_entry.id   AF-A0A923KTT0-F1
#
_cell.length_a   1.000
_cell.length_b   1.000
_cell.length_c   1.000
_cell.angle_alpha   90.00
_cell.angle_beta   90.00
_cell.angle_gamma   90.00
#
_symmetry.space_group_name_H-M   'P 1'
#
loop_
_entity.id
_entity.type
_entity.pdbx_description
1 polymer ?
#
loop_
_entity_poly.entity_id
_entity_poly.type
_entity_poly.pdbx_seq_one_letter_code
_entity_poly.pdbx_strand_id
1 'polypeptide(L)'
;MPALAWNPVDVLDLLEVVPVEGEYGTSYLYRLERSGVRLELAVYPCDGDVSLKISCGHQSEPFINLQLLECQAVRVVQDKRGRCMEFSAPKAFAGRYDESSAAPYGFRLWVQPYLQVEPYSYAT
;
A
#
# COMPACT_ATOMS: atom_id res chain seq x y z
N MET A 1 5.69 -0.91 -19.01
CA MET A 1 4.55 -0.39 -18.22
C MET A 1 5.05 0.83 -17.46
N PRO A 2 4.23 1.85 -17.17
CA PRO A 2 4.69 2.98 -16.37
C PRO A 2 5.05 2.50 -14.96
N ALA A 3 6.11 3.05 -14.38
CA ALA A 3 6.48 2.77 -13.00
C ALA A 3 5.36 3.22 -12.04
N LEU A 4 5.29 2.57 -10.88
CA LEU A 4 4.38 2.96 -9.80
C LEU A 4 4.67 4.39 -9.38
N ALA A 5 3.64 5.24 -9.39
CA ALA A 5 3.74 6.58 -8.82
C ALA A 5 3.51 6.50 -7.30
N TRP A 6 4.56 6.75 -6.54
CA TRP A 6 4.51 6.72 -5.08
C TRP A 6 5.67 7.54 -4.50
N ASN A 7 5.54 7.95 -3.24
CA ASN A 7 6.59 8.63 -2.50
C ASN A 7 7.05 7.76 -1.33
N PRO A 8 8.27 7.20 -1.35
CA PRO A 8 8.76 6.34 -0.28
C PRO A 8 8.92 7.08 1.06
N VAL A 9 9.12 8.41 1.04
CA VAL A 9 9.23 9.21 2.26
C VAL A 9 7.90 9.28 2.98
N ASP A 10 6.80 9.48 2.25
CA ASP A 10 5.45 9.52 2.84
C ASP A 10 5.07 8.15 3.43
N VAL A 11 5.44 7.07 2.76
CA VAL A 11 5.20 5.70 3.26
C VAL A 11 6.01 5.43 4.52
N LEU A 12 7.28 5.84 4.55
CA LEU A 12 8.13 5.72 5.74
C LEU A 12 7.58 6.54 6.92
N ASP A 13 7.12 7.77 6.67
CA ASP A 13 6.55 8.65 7.69
C ASP A 13 5.20 8.14 8.24
N LEU A 14 4.43 7.41 7.42
CA LEU A 14 3.18 6.78 7.87
C LEU A 14 3.42 5.47 8.65
N LEU A 15 4.31 4.61 8.13
CA LEU A 15 4.57 3.29 8.72
C LEU A 15 5.52 3.35 9.90
N GLU A 16 6.37 4.38 9.95
CA GLU A 16 7.46 4.55 10.94
C GLU A 16 8.41 3.34 10.95
N VAL A 17 8.55 2.67 9.80
CA VAL A 17 9.40 1.48 9.60
C VAL A 17 10.25 1.69 8.36
N VAL A 18 11.55 1.42 8.50
CA VAL A 18 12.48 1.39 7.37
C VAL A 18 12.28 0.08 6.60
N PRO A 19 12.05 0.12 5.28
CA PRO A 19 11.86 -1.09 4.49
C PRO A 19 13.17 -1.87 4.35
N VAL A 20 13.06 -3.19 4.18
CA VAL A 20 14.14 -3.99 3.62
C VAL A 20 14.10 -3.80 2.10
N GLU A 21 15.16 -3.21 1.56
CA GLU A 21 15.31 -3.01 0.12
C GLU A 21 15.78 -4.28 -0.57
N GLY A 22 15.13 -4.63 -1.68
CA GLY A 22 15.59 -5.69 -2.58
C GLY A 22 16.80 -5.25 -3.40
N GLU A 23 17.36 -6.20 -4.16
CA GLU A 23 18.52 -5.92 -5.02
C GLU A 23 18.27 -4.72 -5.93
N TYR A 24 19.25 -3.81 -5.99
CA TYR A 24 19.21 -2.59 -6.80
C TYR A 24 18.00 -1.66 -6.52
N GLY A 25 17.37 -1.74 -5.35
CA GLY A 25 16.21 -0.90 -5.02
C GLY A 25 14.95 -1.22 -5.84
N THR A 26 14.87 -2.44 -6.36
CA THR A 26 13.75 -2.88 -7.22
C THR A 26 12.49 -3.25 -6.43
N SER A 27 12.62 -3.47 -5.12
CA SER A 27 11.50 -3.75 -4.23
C SER A 27 11.75 -3.22 -2.83
N TYR A 28 10.65 -2.94 -2.12
CA TYR A 28 10.67 -2.42 -0.74
C TYR A 28 9.71 -3.25 0.10
N LEU A 29 10.24 -3.91 1.13
CA LEU A 29 9.45 -4.72 2.06
C LEU A 29 9.35 -4.04 3.43
N TYR A 30 8.16 -3.55 3.75
CA TYR A 30 7.83 -2.99 5.04
C TYR A 30 7.23 -4.07 5.95
N ARG A 31 7.73 -4.17 7.18
CA ARG A 31 7.25 -5.12 8.18
C ARG A 31 6.86 -4.41 9.46
N LEU A 32 5.59 -4.51 9.82
CA LEU A 32 5.05 -3.94 11.05
C LEU A 32 4.46 -5.06 11.91
N GLU A 33 4.74 -5.06 13.21
CA GLU A 33 4.12 -5.98 14.16
C GLU A 33 3.51 -5.19 15.32
N ARG A 34 2.20 -5.36 15.56
CA ARG A 34 1.46 -4.70 16.65
C ARG A 34 0.47 -5.67 17.26
N SER A 35 0.53 -5.84 18.59
CA SER A 35 -0.42 -6.66 19.35
C SER A 35 -0.61 -8.08 18.80
N GLY A 36 0.47 -8.71 18.32
CA GLY A 36 0.44 -10.05 17.74
C GLY A 36 -0.07 -10.14 16.30
N VAL A 37 -0.38 -9.01 15.67
CA VAL A 37 -0.72 -8.90 14.25
C VAL A 37 0.50 -8.40 13.47
N ARG A 38 0.90 -9.14 12.45
CA ARG A 38 2.01 -8.80 11.55
C ARG A 38 1.48 -8.38 10.20
N LEU A 39 1.91 -7.22 9.74
CA LEU A 39 1.70 -6.68 8.41
C LEU A 39 3.02 -6.79 7.63
N GLU A 40 2.96 -7.36 6.43
CA GLU A 40 4.01 -7.29 5.43
C GLU A 40 3.47 -6.60 4.19
N LEU A 41 4.07 -5.46 3.82
CA LEU A 41 3.75 -4.71 2.60
C LEU A 41 4.98 -4.73 1.69
N ALA A 42 4.88 -5.39 0.55
CA ALA A 42 5.90 -5.36 -0.48
C ALA A 42 5.46 -4.46 -1.63
N VAL A 43 6.33 -3.54 -2.04
CA VAL A 43 6.12 -2.63 -3.17
C VAL A 43 7.19 -2.93 -4.22
N TYR A 44 6.77 -3.11 -5.48
CA TYR A 44 7.63 -3.37 -6.64
C TYR A 44 7.48 -2.22 -7.65
N PRO A 45 8.23 -1.11 -7.49
CA PRO A 45 7.93 0.11 -8.23
C PRO A 45 8.10 0.00 -9.75
N CYS A 46 9.02 -0.85 -10.21
CA CYS A 46 9.27 -1.04 -11.63
C CYS A 46 8.14 -1.80 -12.33
N ASP A 47 7.52 -2.75 -11.63
CA ASP A 47 6.43 -3.59 -12.16
C ASP A 47 5.05 -2.95 -11.94
N GLY A 48 4.94 -2.05 -10.97
CA GLY A 48 3.65 -1.53 -10.53
C GLY A 48 2.95 -2.46 -9.54
N ASP A 49 3.64 -3.47 -9.01
CA ASP A 49 3.00 -4.49 -8.19
C ASP A 49 3.08 -4.16 -6.70
N VAL A 50 2.04 -4.54 -5.97
CA VAL A 50 1.97 -4.42 -4.51
C VAL A 50 1.46 -5.74 -3.94
N SER A 51 2.11 -6.22 -2.88
CA SER A 51 1.64 -7.36 -2.09
C SER A 51 1.42 -6.94 -0.64
N LEU A 52 0.29 -7.36 -0.08
CA LEU A 52 -0.10 -7.09 1.30
C LEU A 52 -0.44 -8.41 1.99
N LYS A 53 0.26 -8.70 3.08
CA LYS A 53 -0.02 -9.87 3.92
C LYS A 53 -0.27 -9.42 5.35
N ILE A 54 -1.32 -9.96 5.96
CA ILE A 54 -1.60 -9.78 7.38
C ILE A 54 -1.76 -11.15 8.03
N SER A 55 -0.96 -11.37 9.07
CA SER A 55 -0.91 -12.62 9.84
C SER A 55 -1.16 -12.34 11.32
N CYS A 56 -1.67 -13.32 12.08
CA CYS A 56 -1.93 -13.17 13.51
C CYS A 56 -1.37 -14.35 14.30
N GLY A 57 -0.63 -14.05 15.36
CA GLY A 57 -0.10 -15.02 16.32
C GLY A 57 0.78 -16.08 15.66
N HIS A 58 0.45 -17.35 15.89
CA HIS A 58 1.22 -18.52 15.43
C HIS A 58 0.66 -19.13 14.14
N GLN A 59 -0.25 -18.45 13.44
CA GLN A 59 -0.76 -18.96 12.16
C GLN A 59 0.40 -18.99 11.14
N SER A 60 0.55 -20.12 10.47
CA SER A 60 1.57 -20.30 9.42
C SER A 60 1.25 -19.53 8.15
N GLU A 61 -0.04 -19.26 7.91
CA GLU A 61 -0.54 -18.57 6.74
C GLU A 61 -1.17 -17.22 7.12
N PRO A 62 -1.05 -16.20 6.26
CA PRO A 62 -1.73 -14.92 6.47
C PRO A 62 -3.25 -15.09 6.32
N PHE A 63 -4.01 -14.42 7.18
CA PHE A 63 -5.47 -14.38 7.07
C PHE A 63 -5.97 -13.34 6.06
N ILE A 64 -5.12 -12.35 5.70
CA ILE A 64 -5.29 -11.49 4.52
C ILE A 64 -4.06 -11.64 3.65
N ASN A 65 -4.24 -12.05 2.41
CA ASN A 65 -3.19 -12.13 1.40
C ASN A 65 -3.70 -11.50 0.10
N LEU A 66 -3.25 -10.28 -0.19
CA LEU A 66 -3.64 -9.52 -1.37
C LEU A 66 -2.43 -9.28 -2.27
N GLN A 67 -2.68 -9.36 -3.56
CA GLN A 67 -1.74 -8.97 -4.60
C GLN A 67 -2.47 -8.06 -5.58
N LEU A 68 -1.95 -6.86 -5.74
CA LEU A 68 -2.45 -5.86 -6.67
C LEU A 68 -1.39 -5.68 -7.75
N LEU A 69 -1.70 -6.18 -8.94
CA LEU A 69 -0.83 -6.07 -10.11
C LEU A 69 -1.06 -4.76 -10.83
N GLU A 70 -0.05 -4.20 -11.48
CA GLU A 70 -0.18 -2.99 -12.31
C GLU A 70 -0.85 -1.80 -11.57
N CYS A 71 -0.65 -1.69 -10.25
CA CYS A 71 -1.02 -0.52 -9.46
C CYS A 71 -0.36 0.72 -10.05
N GLN A 72 -1.17 1.73 -10.36
CA GLN A 72 -0.67 2.96 -10.98
C GLN A 72 -0.17 3.97 -9.95
N ALA A 73 -0.77 4.00 -8.76
CA ALA A 73 -0.47 4.97 -7.73
C ALA A 73 -0.63 4.41 -6.32
N VAL A 74 0.31 4.76 -5.45
CA VAL A 74 0.19 4.68 -3.99
C VAL A 74 0.41 6.05 -3.40
N ARG A 75 -0.53 6.52 -2.58
CA ARG A 75 -0.40 7.82 -1.89
C ARG A 75 -0.82 7.73 -0.44
N VAL A 76 -0.23 8.59 0.39
CA VAL A 76 -0.69 8.78 1.77
C VAL A 76 -1.73 9.91 1.78
N VAL A 77 -2.90 9.64 2.34
CA VAL A 77 -3.96 10.64 2.52
C VAL A 77 -4.31 10.77 3.99
N GLN A 78 -4.73 11.98 4.36
CA GLN A 78 -5.27 12.30 5.68
C GLN A 78 -6.77 12.55 5.54
N ASP A 79 -7.58 11.85 6.34
CA ASP A 79 -8.98 12.16 6.53
C ASP A 79 -9.31 12.40 8.02
N LYS A 80 -10.61 12.41 8.36
CA LYS A 80 -11.08 12.60 9.74
C LYS A 80 -10.76 11.44 10.68
N ARG A 81 -10.50 10.23 10.15
CA ARG A 81 -10.17 9.01 10.90
C ARG A 81 -8.66 8.89 11.14
N GLY A 82 -7.84 9.52 10.30
CA GLY A 82 -6.38 9.51 10.42
C GLY A 82 -5.66 9.53 9.07
N ARG A 83 -4.39 9.10 9.09
CA ARG A 83 -3.61 8.88 7.87
C ARG A 83 -3.76 7.44 7.39
N CYS A 84 -3.91 7.26 6.09
CA CYS A 84 -3.91 5.94 5.45
C CYS A 84 -3.18 5.97 4.10
N MET A 85 -2.80 4.80 3.61
CA MET A 85 -2.35 4.65 2.22
C MET A 85 -3.55 4.31 1.34
N GLU A 86 -3.66 4.98 0.19
CA GLU A 86 -4.57 4.62 -0.89
C GLU A 86 -3.77 3.96 -2.02
N PHE A 87 -4.22 2.77 -2.43
CA PHE A 87 -3.68 2.01 -3.55
C PHE A 87 -4.69 2.03 -4.68
N SER A 88 -4.31 2.55 -5.84
CA SER A 88 -5.19 2.60 -7.02
C SER A 88 -5.32 1.24 -7.68
N ALA A 89 -6.52 0.88 -8.12
CA ALA A 89 -6.69 -0.29 -8.99
C ALA A 89 -5.94 -0.16 -10.33
N PRO A 90 -5.73 -1.27 -11.07
CA PRO A 90 -5.16 -1.22 -12.40
C PRO A 90 -6.03 -0.37 -13.32
N LYS A 91 -5.40 0.44 -14.20
CA LYS A 91 -6.11 1.30 -15.17
C LYS A 91 -7.14 2.23 -14.54
N ALA A 92 -6.92 2.61 -13.28
CA ALA A 92 -7.77 3.57 -12.57
C ALA A 92 -7.73 4.97 -13.20
N PHE A 93 -6.68 5.29 -13.96
CA PHE A 93 -6.51 6.56 -14.66
C PHE A 93 -6.55 6.36 -16.18
N ALA A 94 -7.19 7.29 -16.89
CA ALA A 94 -7.25 7.30 -18.35
C ALA A 94 -5.91 7.66 -19.03
N GLY A 95 -4.89 8.05 -18.26
CA GLY A 95 -3.57 8.46 -18.71
C GLY A 95 -2.50 8.28 -17.63
N ARG A 96 -1.36 8.95 -17.78
CA ARG A 96 -0.32 8.97 -16.75
C ARG A 96 -0.86 9.63 -15.49
N TYR A 97 -0.68 8.99 -14.35
CA TYR A 97 -1.04 9.56 -13.05
C TYR A 97 -0.23 10.85 -12.80
N ASP A 98 -0.90 11.87 -12.28
CA ASP A 98 -0.37 13.22 -12.03
C ASP A 98 0.17 13.40 -10.61
N GLU A 99 0.36 12.31 -9.87
CA GLU A 99 0.86 12.27 -8.50
C GLU A 99 -0.05 12.95 -7.45
N SER A 100 -1.22 13.45 -7.85
CA SER A 100 -2.09 14.26 -6.97
C SER A 100 -3.57 13.87 -7.03
N SER A 101 -4.05 13.42 -8.18
CA SER A 101 -5.45 13.02 -8.39
C SER A 101 -5.85 11.86 -7.48
N ALA A 102 -7.09 11.84 -7.02
CA ALA A 102 -7.62 10.65 -6.34
C ALA A 102 -7.88 9.56 -7.38
N ALA A 103 -7.40 8.34 -7.12
CA ALA A 103 -7.87 7.18 -7.88
C ALA A 103 -9.37 6.99 -7.61
N PRO A 104 -10.21 6.70 -8.63
CA PRO A 104 -11.65 6.52 -8.45
C PRO A 104 -12.00 5.31 -7.57
N TYR A 105 -11.17 4.26 -7.55
CA TYR A 105 -11.37 3.06 -6.75
C TYR A 105 -10.06 2.33 -6.48
N GLY A 106 -10.06 1.49 -5.44
CA GLY A 106 -8.88 0.80 -4.96
C GLY A 106 -9.07 0.22 -3.56
N PHE A 107 -7.99 0.14 -2.79
CA PHE A 107 -8.06 -0.18 -1.36
C PHE A 107 -7.24 0.79 -0.51
N ARG A 108 -7.63 0.89 0.76
CA ARG A 108 -6.93 1.63 1.80
C ARG A 108 -6.28 0.71 2.81
N LEU A 109 -5.10 1.11 3.26
CA LEU A 109 -4.43 0.52 4.40
C LEU A 109 -4.31 1.56 5.52
N TRP A 110 -4.99 1.28 6.63
CA TRP A 110 -4.88 2.00 7.87
C TRP A 110 -3.89 1.26 8.78
N VAL A 111 -2.95 1.99 9.39
CA VAL A 111 -1.97 1.41 10.34
C VAL A 111 -1.99 2.09 11.71
N GLN A 112 -2.58 3.28 11.81
CA GLN A 112 -2.76 4.02 13.05
C GLN A 112 -4.14 4.69 13.07
N PRO A 113 -4.91 4.62 14.18
CA PRO A 113 -4.62 3.92 15.43
C PRO A 113 -4.89 2.39 15.38
N TYR A 114 -5.43 1.89 14.28
CA TYR A 114 -5.76 0.47 14.07
C TYR A 114 -5.20 -0.04 12.75
N LEU A 115 -5.03 -1.36 12.64
CA LEU A 115 -4.73 -2.01 11.38
C LEU A 115 -6.04 -2.38 10.68
N GLN A 116 -6.29 -1.82 9.51
CA GLN A 116 -7.48 -2.13 8.71
C GLN A 116 -7.15 -2.05 7.22
N VAL A 117 -7.73 -2.98 6.46
CA VAL A 117 -7.76 -2.94 5.00
C VAL A 117 -9.21 -2.79 4.56
N GLU A 118 -9.50 -1.82 3.71
CA GLU A 118 -10.85 -1.61 3.18
C GLU A 118 -10.81 -1.26 1.69
N PRO A 119 -11.73 -1.79 0.85
CA PRO A 119 -11.91 -1.27 -0.49
C PRO A 119 -12.51 0.14 -0.42
N TYR A 120 -12.23 0.97 -1.42
CA TYR A 120 -12.90 2.25 -1.59
C TYR A 120 -13.30 2.46 -3.05
N SER A 121 -14.34 3.26 -3.24
CA SER A 121 -14.79 3.77 -4.53
C SER A 121 -15.41 5.13 -4.31
N TYR A 122 -15.02 6.13 -5.09
CA TYR A 122 -15.70 7.41 -5.13
C TYR A 122 -16.82 7.34 -6.17
N ALA A 123 -18.00 7.82 -5.81
CA ALA A 123 -19.05 8.03 -6.79
C ALA A 123 -18.59 9.14 -7.73
N THR A 124 -18.43 8.80 -9.01
CA THR A 124 -18.24 9.76 -10.11
C THR A 124 -19.52 10.50 -10.42
#